data_AF-A0A528AJ78-F1
#
_entry.id   AF-A0A528AJ78-F1
#
_cell.length_a   1.000
_cell.length_b   1.000
_cell.length_c   1.000
_cell.angle_alpha   90.00
_cell.angle_beta   90.00
_cell.angle_gamma   90.00
#
_symmetry.space_group_name_H-M   'P 1'
#
loop_
_entity.id
_entity.type
_entity.pdbx_description
1 polymer ?
#
loop_
_entity_poly.entity_id
_entity_poly.type
_entity_poly.pdbx_seq_one_letter_code
_entity_poly.pdbx_strand_id
1 'polypeptide(L)'
;MTVTASASEARSRPVQLWLAVWAGALAAVLAVFLLQDSLPWAVNYPASAIIPVADWVSALMSWVKSNFSWLTRSITAVLGVPLDFALGLLAKNFKIGHGAEMLVLPRLSWVGVCIAAFLAGRAAGGWKLGALVGGCFLYIALFGQWTSAMLTLGLISIAVPFCIVTGLFVGIWAWRKPWAERLLISPALDLMQTIPTFAYLIPMLLLFGNSPVSAMIATAIFATPPM
;
A
#
# COMPACT_ATOMS: atom_id res chain seq x y z
N MET A 1 32.14 -78.74 7.48
CA MET A 1 32.45 -77.84 6.34
C MET A 1 31.35 -78.09 5.33
N THR A 2 30.43 -77.20 4.95
CA THR A 2 30.47 -75.75 4.76
C THR A 2 29.04 -75.17 4.74
N VAL A 3 28.85 -74.08 5.49
CA VAL A 3 27.98 -72.91 5.27
C VAL A 3 26.65 -73.10 4.49
N THR A 4 25.53 -73.16 5.20
CA THR A 4 24.20 -72.83 4.65
C THR A 4 24.04 -71.30 4.62
N ALA A 5 23.87 -70.74 3.43
CA ALA A 5 23.60 -69.33 3.21
C ALA A 5 22.29 -68.90 3.88
N SER A 6 22.37 -67.92 4.78
CA SER A 6 21.21 -67.19 5.29
C SER A 6 20.64 -66.35 4.14
N ALA A 7 19.48 -66.75 3.64
CA ALA A 7 18.71 -65.95 2.69
C ALA A 7 18.24 -64.69 3.43
N SER A 8 18.81 -63.55 3.03
CA SER A 8 18.34 -62.21 3.38
C SER A 8 16.87 -62.07 2.94
N GLU A 9 15.93 -62.29 3.85
CA GLU A 9 14.53 -61.93 3.65
C GLU A 9 14.44 -60.43 3.34
N ALA A 10 14.21 -60.11 2.07
CA ALA A 10 13.87 -58.77 1.63
C ALA A 10 12.52 -58.41 2.28
N ARG A 11 12.57 -57.77 3.46
CA ARG A 11 11.40 -57.16 4.09
C ARG A 11 10.77 -56.20 3.09
N SER A 12 9.65 -56.61 2.51
CA SER A 12 8.76 -55.73 1.76
C SER A 12 8.37 -54.59 2.70
N ARG A 13 8.93 -53.40 2.48
CA ARG A 13 8.51 -52.20 3.23
C ARG A 13 7.01 -52.06 2.98
N PRO A 14 6.16 -52.04 4.02
CA PRO A 14 4.74 -51.89 3.82
C PRO A 14 4.54 -50.61 3.02
N VAL A 15 3.92 -50.72 1.85
CA VAL A 15 3.51 -49.57 1.05
C VAL A 15 2.78 -48.65 2.02
N GLN A 16 3.36 -47.47 2.28
CA GLN A 16 2.84 -46.53 3.26
C GLN A 16 1.37 -46.31 2.93
N LEU A 17 0.47 -46.68 3.84
CA LEU A 17 -0.98 -46.60 3.67
C LEU A 17 -1.41 -45.22 3.13
N TRP A 18 -0.70 -44.17 3.57
CA TRP A 18 -0.84 -42.80 3.10
C TRP A 18 -0.60 -42.62 1.60
N LEU A 19 0.37 -43.30 0.98
CA LEU A 19 0.59 -43.23 -0.47
C LEU A 19 -0.61 -43.80 -1.24
N ALA A 20 -1.24 -44.87 -0.74
CA ALA A 20 -2.44 -45.42 -1.36
C ALA A 20 -3.65 -44.47 -1.22
N VAL A 21 -3.81 -43.83 -0.05
CA VAL A 21 -4.84 -42.81 0.18
C VAL A 21 -4.65 -41.61 -0.74
N TRP A 22 -3.42 -41.09 -0.86
CA TRP A 22 -3.11 -39.98 -1.76
C TRP A 22 -3.29 -40.36 -3.24
N ALA A 23 -2.88 -41.56 -3.65
CA ALA A 23 -3.10 -42.05 -5.01
C ALA A 23 -4.59 -42.20 -5.33
N GLY A 24 -5.39 -42.69 -4.38
CA GLY A 24 -6.85 -42.76 -4.52
C GLY A 24 -7.52 -41.39 -4.63
N ALA A 25 -7.12 -40.43 -3.78
CA ALA A 25 -7.61 -39.06 -3.84
C ALA A 25 -7.27 -38.39 -5.19
N LEU A 26 -6.05 -38.60 -5.68
CA LEU A 26 -5.59 -38.05 -6.96
C LEU A 26 -6.34 -38.68 -8.15
N ALA A 27 -6.60 -39.99 -8.10
CA ALA A 27 -7.42 -40.68 -9.09
C ALA A 27 -8.87 -40.17 -9.09
N ALA A 28 -9.45 -39.87 -7.92
CA ALA A 28 -10.79 -39.29 -7.82
C ALA A 28 -10.86 -37.88 -8.42
N VAL A 29 -9.87 -37.02 -8.17
CA VAL A 29 -9.78 -35.68 -8.79
C VAL A 29 -9.63 -35.80 -10.31
N LEU A 30 -8.78 -36.70 -10.79
CA LEU A 30 -8.62 -36.97 -12.22
C LEU A 30 -9.90 -37.48 -12.87
N ALA A 31 -10.65 -38.35 -12.20
CA ALA A 31 -11.94 -38.84 -12.70
C ALA A 31 -12.97 -37.70 -12.83
N VAL A 32 -13.05 -36.81 -11.84
CA VAL A 32 -13.94 -35.63 -11.89
C VAL A 32 -13.51 -34.66 -12.99
N PHE A 33 -12.21 -34.46 -13.17
CA PHE A 33 -11.66 -33.62 -14.24
C PHE A 33 -11.96 -34.18 -15.64
N LEU A 34 -11.77 -35.48 -15.86
CA LEU A 34 -12.05 -36.13 -17.15
C LEU A 34 -13.54 -36.18 -17.48
N LEU A 35 -14.41 -36.18 -16.46
CA LEU A 35 -15.86 -36.20 -16.59
C LEU A 35 -16.50 -34.81 -16.46
N GLN A 36 -15.70 -33.75 -16.62
CA GLN A 36 -16.15 -32.37 -16.42
C GLN A 36 -17.36 -31.97 -17.28
N ASP A 37 -17.45 -32.49 -18.51
CA ASP A 37 -18.54 -32.19 -19.45
C ASP A 37 -19.87 -32.84 -19.03
N SER A 38 -19.80 -33.98 -18.32
CA SER A 38 -20.97 -34.74 -17.86
C SER A 38 -21.42 -34.33 -16.45
N LEU A 39 -20.55 -33.69 -15.66
CA LEU A 39 -20.80 -33.30 -14.27
C LEU A 39 -20.54 -31.79 -14.03
N PRO A 40 -21.26 -30.88 -14.71
CA PRO A 40 -21.01 -29.43 -14.60
C PRO A 40 -21.22 -28.88 -13.19
N TRP A 41 -22.06 -29.52 -12.36
CA TRP A 41 -22.29 -29.15 -10.95
C TRP A 41 -21.12 -29.54 -10.02
N ALA A 42 -20.31 -30.54 -10.39
CA ALA A 42 -19.15 -30.98 -9.62
C ALA A 42 -17.91 -30.13 -9.95
N VAL A 43 -17.91 -29.49 -11.12
CA VAL A 43 -16.80 -28.65 -11.61
C VAL A 43 -17.07 -27.17 -11.32
N ASN A 44 -18.28 -26.69 -11.59
CA ASN A 44 -18.65 -25.30 -11.36
C ASN A 44 -19.44 -25.18 -10.06
N TYR A 45 -18.89 -24.40 -9.13
CA TYR A 45 -19.60 -24.08 -7.89
C TYR A 45 -20.89 -23.32 -8.22
N PRO A 46 -22.05 -23.73 -7.65
CA PRO A 46 -23.33 -23.14 -8.01
C PRO A 46 -23.38 -21.66 -7.63
N ALA A 47 -23.64 -20.80 -8.62
CA ALA A 47 -23.69 -19.35 -8.43
C ALA A 47 -24.73 -18.91 -7.39
N SER A 48 -25.83 -19.65 -7.25
CA SER A 48 -26.88 -19.38 -6.25
C SER A 48 -26.46 -19.66 -4.80
N ALA A 49 -25.40 -20.44 -4.59
CA ALA A 49 -24.84 -20.70 -3.26
C ALA A 49 -23.74 -19.70 -2.89
N ILE A 50 -23.28 -18.87 -3.84
CA ILE A 50 -22.29 -17.83 -3.57
C ILE A 50 -22.95 -16.74 -2.74
N ILE A 51 -22.42 -16.52 -1.54
CA ILE A 51 -22.87 -15.43 -0.67
C ILE A 51 -22.43 -14.11 -1.32
N PRO A 52 -23.35 -13.16 -1.58
CA PRO A 52 -23.06 -11.92 -2.33
C PRO A 52 -22.37 -10.85 -1.47
N VAL A 53 -21.26 -11.22 -0.83
CA VAL A 53 -20.49 -10.31 0.04
C VAL A 53 -19.99 -9.09 -0.74
N ALA A 54 -19.62 -9.27 -2.02
CA ALA A 54 -19.17 -8.18 -2.88
C ALA A 54 -20.26 -7.11 -3.08
N ASP A 55 -21.52 -7.52 -3.23
CA ASP A 55 -22.64 -6.60 -3.39
C ASP A 55 -22.91 -5.84 -2.09
N TRP A 56 -22.81 -6.52 -0.95
CA TRP A 56 -22.96 -5.87 0.36
C TRP A 56 -21.87 -4.85 0.63
N VAL A 57 -20.60 -5.18 0.34
CA VAL A 57 -19.47 -4.26 0.48
C VAL A 57 -19.63 -3.08 -0.48
N SER A 58 -20.06 -3.32 -1.71
CA SER A 58 -20.29 -2.27 -2.71
C SER A 58 -21.42 -1.33 -2.29
N ALA A 59 -22.53 -1.89 -1.78
CA ALA A 59 -23.64 -1.14 -1.24
C ALA A 59 -23.20 -0.28 -0.05
N LEU A 60 -22.44 -0.84 0.90
CA LEU A 60 -21.87 -0.10 2.02
C LEU A 60 -20.98 1.04 1.56
N MET A 61 -20.04 0.79 0.64
CA MET A 61 -19.15 1.82 0.09
C MET A 61 -19.93 2.93 -0.63
N SER A 62 -20.97 2.57 -1.38
CA SER A 62 -21.84 3.53 -2.05
C SER A 62 -22.59 4.42 -1.05
N TRP A 63 -23.08 3.82 0.04
CA TRP A 63 -23.77 4.53 1.12
C TRP A 63 -22.79 5.45 1.87
N VAL A 64 -21.58 4.99 2.18
CA VAL A 64 -20.56 5.83 2.80
C VAL A 64 -20.23 7.02 1.90
N LYS A 65 -20.02 6.78 0.60
CA LYS A 65 -19.71 7.83 -0.36
C LYS A 65 -20.84 8.85 -0.49
N SER A 66 -22.11 8.42 -0.54
CA SER A 66 -23.24 9.35 -0.68
C SER A 66 -23.47 10.18 0.59
N ASN A 67 -23.34 9.57 1.77
CA ASN A 67 -23.65 10.25 3.04
C ASN A 67 -22.47 11.06 3.58
N PHE A 68 -21.23 10.60 3.36
CA PHE A 68 -20.01 11.25 3.87
C PHE A 68 -19.20 11.96 2.76
N SER A 69 -19.80 12.22 1.58
CA SER A 69 -19.13 12.98 0.52
C SER A 69 -18.66 14.34 1.01
N TRP A 70 -19.45 15.00 1.85
CA TRP A 70 -19.09 16.30 2.41
C TRP A 70 -17.83 16.21 3.27
N LEU A 71 -17.71 15.17 4.12
CA LEU A 71 -16.56 14.97 5.02
C LEU A 71 -15.30 14.62 4.24
N THR A 72 -15.40 13.68 3.31
CA THR A 72 -14.27 13.26 2.46
C THR A 72 -13.75 14.44 1.62
N ARG A 73 -14.65 15.27 1.08
CA ARG A 73 -14.28 16.51 0.36
C ARG A 73 -13.64 17.55 1.27
N SER A 74 -14.15 17.74 2.49
CA SER A 74 -13.55 18.67 3.46
C SER A 74 -12.13 18.25 3.86
N ILE A 75 -11.92 16.96 4.15
CA ILE A 75 -10.58 16.42 4.42
C ILE A 75 -9.66 16.63 3.21
N THR A 76 -10.16 16.34 2.00
CA THR A 76 -9.40 16.55 0.76
C THR A 76 -9.03 18.02 0.56
N ALA A 77 -9.94 18.95 0.85
CA ALA A 77 -9.69 20.37 0.73
C ALA A 77 -8.60 20.83 1.73
N VAL A 78 -8.71 20.42 2.99
CA VAL A 78 -7.75 20.80 4.04
C VAL A 78 -6.36 20.23 3.78
N LEU A 79 -6.29 18.92 3.46
CA LEU A 79 -5.02 18.25 3.16
C LEU A 79 -4.46 18.65 1.79
N GLY A 80 -5.33 19.04 0.86
CA GLY A 80 -4.98 19.50 -0.48
C GLY A 80 -4.23 20.81 -0.47
N VAL A 81 -4.56 21.75 0.43
CA VAL A 81 -3.88 23.06 0.50
C VAL A 81 -2.35 22.94 0.64
N PRO A 82 -1.78 22.29 1.68
CA PRO A 82 -0.33 22.16 1.81
C PRO A 82 0.26 21.24 0.74
N LEU A 83 -0.49 20.23 0.29
CA LEU A 83 -0.03 19.29 -0.73
C LEU A 83 0.10 19.94 -2.11
N ASP A 84 -0.92 20.66 -2.56
CA ASP A 84 -0.91 21.40 -3.82
C ASP A 84 0.11 22.53 -3.77
N PHE A 85 0.37 23.11 -2.60
CA PHE A 85 1.47 24.04 -2.41
C PHE A 85 2.84 23.36 -2.65
N ALA A 86 3.12 22.25 -1.97
CA ALA A 86 4.39 21.53 -2.12
C ALA A 86 4.58 21.01 -3.56
N LEU A 87 3.52 20.46 -4.15
CA LEU A 87 3.52 19.99 -5.52
C LEU A 87 3.67 21.16 -6.51
N GLY A 88 2.98 22.28 -6.30
CA GLY A 88 3.09 23.50 -7.12
C GLY A 88 4.46 24.18 -7.00
N LEU A 89 5.14 24.01 -5.88
CA LEU A 89 6.47 24.55 -5.67
C LEU A 89 7.53 23.70 -6.38
N LEU A 90 7.46 22.38 -6.25
CA LEU A 90 8.53 21.46 -6.65
C LEU A 90 8.30 20.80 -8.02
N ALA A 91 7.05 20.44 -8.34
CA ALA A 91 6.77 19.48 -9.41
C ALA A 91 5.82 20.01 -10.51
N LYS A 92 4.75 20.68 -10.13
CA LYS A 92 3.71 21.25 -10.99
C LYS A 92 3.85 22.76 -10.95
N ASN A 93 3.36 23.49 -11.93
CA ASN A 93 3.25 24.95 -11.83
C ASN A 93 2.04 25.30 -10.97
N PHE A 94 2.08 26.43 -10.26
CA PHE A 94 0.88 26.96 -9.61
C PHE A 94 -0.08 27.47 -10.67
N LYS A 95 -1.35 27.17 -10.47
CA LYS A 95 -2.44 27.46 -11.38
C LYS A 95 -3.49 28.23 -10.60
N ILE A 96 -3.48 29.55 -10.72
CA ILE A 96 -4.37 30.44 -9.95
C ILE A 96 -5.43 30.98 -10.93
N GLY A 97 -6.70 30.66 -10.67
CA GLY A 97 -7.85 31.07 -11.49
C GLY A 97 -8.49 29.94 -12.30
N HIS A 98 -9.54 30.27 -13.06
CA HIS A 98 -10.29 29.36 -13.91
C HIS A 98 -10.41 29.92 -15.33
N GLY A 99 -10.33 29.05 -16.34
CA GLY A 99 -10.51 29.44 -17.75
C GLY A 99 -9.24 29.93 -18.45
N ALA A 100 -9.42 30.75 -19.49
CA ALA A 100 -8.35 31.22 -20.37
C ALA A 100 -7.40 32.25 -19.73
N GLU A 101 -7.81 32.89 -18.63
CA GLU A 101 -7.01 33.89 -17.88
C GLU A 101 -6.26 33.26 -16.69
N MET A 102 -5.99 31.96 -16.73
CA MET A 102 -5.26 31.28 -15.66
C MET A 102 -3.85 31.85 -15.52
N LEU A 103 -3.55 32.45 -14.37
CA LEU A 103 -2.21 32.85 -14.01
C LEU A 103 -1.41 31.58 -13.64
N VAL A 104 -0.37 31.30 -14.42
CA VAL A 104 0.53 30.18 -14.19
C VAL A 104 1.82 30.70 -13.57
N LEU A 105 2.05 30.47 -12.28
CA LEU A 105 3.34 30.75 -11.67
C LEU A 105 4.25 29.53 -11.83
N PRO A 106 5.48 29.70 -12.36
CA PRO A 106 6.38 28.59 -12.59
C PRO A 106 6.83 27.95 -11.27
N ARG A 107 7.01 26.64 -11.30
CA ARG A 107 7.68 25.89 -10.24
C ARG A 107 9.14 26.34 -10.07
N LEU A 108 9.76 25.94 -8.95
CA LEU A 108 11.18 26.23 -8.70
C LEU A 108 12.07 25.66 -9.81
N SER A 109 13.12 26.41 -10.16
CA SER A 109 14.13 25.96 -11.12
C SER A 109 14.87 24.74 -10.57
N TRP A 110 15.11 23.74 -11.42
CA TRP A 110 15.82 22.53 -11.02
C TRP A 110 17.22 22.82 -10.49
N VAL A 111 17.91 23.81 -11.07
CA VAL A 111 19.21 24.29 -10.60
C VAL A 111 19.10 24.87 -9.19
N GLY A 112 18.05 25.67 -8.94
CA GLY A 112 17.79 26.26 -7.63
C GLY A 112 17.54 25.20 -6.56
N VAL A 113 16.76 24.16 -6.89
CA VAL A 113 16.51 23.03 -5.98
C VAL A 113 17.79 22.23 -5.71
N CYS A 114 18.61 21.96 -6.73
CA CYS A 114 19.91 21.30 -6.53
C CYS A 114 20.84 22.11 -5.62
N ILE A 115 20.91 23.43 -5.80
CA ILE A 115 21.70 24.32 -4.95
C ILE A 115 21.14 24.33 -3.53
N ALA A 116 19.82 24.42 -3.36
CA ALA A 116 19.18 24.39 -2.06
C ALA A 116 19.45 23.06 -1.32
N ALA A 117 19.36 21.93 -2.03
CA ALA A 117 19.67 20.61 -1.49
C ALA A 117 21.15 20.49 -1.07
N PHE A 118 22.08 20.99 -1.90
CA PHE A 118 23.50 21.07 -1.57
C PHE A 118 23.76 21.91 -0.32
N LEU A 119 23.16 23.10 -0.24
CA LEU A 119 23.32 24.00 0.90
C LEU A 119 22.72 23.42 2.18
N ALA A 120 21.56 22.75 2.08
CA ALA A 120 20.94 22.04 3.21
C ALA A 120 21.84 20.91 3.71
N GLY A 121 22.37 20.08 2.82
CA GLY A 121 23.33 19.02 3.19
C GLY A 121 24.61 19.58 3.78
N ARG A 122 25.10 20.71 3.26
CA ARG A 122 26.28 21.40 3.80
C ARG A 122 26.03 21.94 5.20
N ALA A 123 24.85 22.50 5.46
CA ALA A 123 24.49 23.00 6.78
C ALA A 123 24.36 21.87 7.81
N ALA A 124 23.85 20.71 7.39
CA ALA A 124 23.65 19.56 8.28
C ALA A 124 24.93 18.78 8.62
N GLY A 125 25.90 18.71 7.71
CA GLY A 125 27.07 17.82 7.88
C GLY A 125 28.34 18.26 7.15
N GLY A 126 28.45 19.54 6.78
CA GLY A 126 29.61 20.10 6.11
C GLY A 126 29.71 19.77 4.62
N TRP A 127 30.83 20.15 3.99
CA TRP A 127 30.99 20.11 2.53
C TRP A 127 30.81 18.73 1.90
N LYS A 128 31.27 17.67 2.58
CA LYS A 128 31.15 16.29 2.08
C LYS A 128 29.68 15.86 1.94
N LEU A 129 28.86 16.14 2.95
CA LEU A 129 27.43 15.82 2.90
C LEU A 129 26.69 16.70 1.88
N GLY A 130 27.03 17.98 1.80
CA GLY A 130 26.48 18.87 0.78
C GLY A 130 26.73 18.36 -0.63
N ALA A 131 27.98 18.00 -0.95
CA ALA A 131 28.36 17.46 -2.26
C ALA A 131 27.64 16.14 -2.57
N LEU A 132 27.49 15.25 -1.58
CA LEU A 132 26.73 14.01 -1.74
C LEU A 132 25.25 14.28 -2.08
N VAL A 133 24.58 15.13 -1.30
CA VAL A 133 23.16 15.45 -1.50
C VAL A 133 22.93 16.17 -2.83
N GLY A 134 23.74 17.19 -3.13
CA GLY A 134 23.68 17.92 -4.40
C GLY A 134 23.95 16.99 -5.60
N GLY A 135 24.92 16.08 -5.46
CA GLY A 135 25.22 15.04 -6.45
C GLY A 135 24.05 14.10 -6.70
N CYS A 136 23.33 13.67 -5.65
CA CYS A 136 22.13 12.83 -5.79
C CYS A 136 20.99 13.56 -6.54
N PHE A 137 20.74 14.83 -6.23
CA PHE A 137 19.73 15.62 -6.95
C PHE A 137 20.12 15.84 -8.41
N LEU A 138 21.40 16.13 -8.67
CA LEU A 138 21.93 16.25 -10.03
C LEU A 138 21.80 14.93 -10.79
N TYR A 139 22.09 13.78 -10.15
CA TYR A 139 21.90 12.46 -10.73
C TYR A 139 20.44 12.25 -11.18
N ILE A 140 19.46 12.55 -10.33
CA ILE A 140 18.04 12.44 -10.69
C ILE A 140 17.71 13.29 -11.94
N ALA A 141 18.27 14.51 -12.02
CA ALA A 141 18.08 15.39 -13.16
C ALA A 141 18.69 14.80 -14.45
N LEU A 142 19.92 14.29 -14.38
CA LEU A 142 20.64 13.72 -15.51
C LEU A 142 19.96 12.48 -16.10
N PHE A 143 19.30 11.67 -15.27
CA PHE A 143 18.56 10.48 -15.70
C PHE A 143 17.10 10.76 -16.09
N GLY A 144 16.70 12.03 -16.17
CA GLY A 144 15.37 12.42 -16.63
C GLY A 144 14.23 12.11 -15.64
N GLN A 145 14.55 11.76 -14.39
CA GLN A 145 13.55 11.41 -13.36
C GLN A 145 13.15 12.60 -12.47
N TRP A 146 13.50 13.82 -12.87
CA TRP A 146 13.25 15.03 -12.09
C TRP A 146 11.78 15.20 -11.71
N THR A 147 10.86 15.15 -12.67
CA THR A 147 9.43 15.39 -12.41
C THR A 147 8.86 14.34 -11.46
N SER A 148 9.14 13.06 -11.70
CA SER A 148 8.70 11.95 -10.83
C SER A 148 9.25 12.12 -9.41
N ALA A 149 10.54 12.43 -9.27
CA ALA A 149 11.17 12.63 -7.98
C ALA A 149 10.60 13.84 -7.22
N MET A 150 10.33 14.96 -7.90
CA MET A 150 9.73 16.14 -7.27
C MET A 150 8.27 15.90 -6.86
N LEU A 151 7.51 15.08 -7.60
CA LEU A 151 6.16 14.65 -7.17
C LEU A 151 6.23 13.86 -5.86
N THR A 152 7.15 12.90 -5.78
CA THR A 152 7.37 12.09 -4.57
C THR A 152 7.86 12.96 -3.41
N LEU A 153 8.85 13.83 -3.66
CA LEU A 153 9.40 14.72 -2.63
C LEU A 153 8.32 15.68 -2.10
N GLY A 154 7.53 16.29 -2.98
CA GLY A 154 6.43 17.16 -2.60
C GLY A 154 5.38 16.43 -1.75
N LEU A 155 4.98 15.22 -2.16
CA LEU A 155 4.04 14.41 -1.39
C LEU A 155 4.60 14.01 -0.02
N ILE A 156 5.82 13.50 0.05
CA ILE A 156 6.45 13.07 1.30
C ILE A 156 6.70 14.25 2.24
N SER A 157 7.03 15.43 1.71
CA SER A 157 7.28 16.63 2.51
C SER A 157 6.07 17.06 3.36
N ILE A 158 4.86 16.71 2.91
CA ILE A 158 3.61 16.94 3.66
C ILE A 158 3.18 15.70 4.43
N ALA A 159 3.31 14.50 3.82
CA ALA A 159 2.89 13.25 4.42
C ALA A 159 3.64 12.94 5.73
N VAL A 160 4.97 13.10 5.76
CA VAL A 160 5.79 12.74 6.92
C VAL A 160 5.47 13.58 8.15
N PRO A 161 5.45 14.92 8.09
CA PRO A 161 5.02 15.74 9.23
C PRO A 161 3.61 15.40 9.68
N PHE A 162 2.69 15.13 8.74
CA PHE A 162 1.34 14.69 9.07
C PHE A 162 1.34 13.35 9.85
N CYS A 163 2.12 12.36 9.41
CA CYS A 163 2.26 11.08 10.11
C CYS A 163 2.86 11.25 11.51
N ILE A 164 3.91 12.07 11.67
CA ILE A 164 4.54 12.34 12.96
C ILE A 164 3.53 12.97 13.92
N VAL A 165 2.79 13.98 13.48
CA VAL A 165 1.80 14.67 14.31
C VAL A 165 0.68 13.72 14.72
N THR A 166 0.12 12.98 13.76
CA THR A 166 -0.97 12.03 14.03
C THR A 166 -0.53 10.85 14.90
N GLY A 167 0.64 10.26 14.62
CA GLY A 167 1.25 9.19 15.40
C GLY A 167 1.52 9.61 16.84
N LEU A 168 2.12 10.79 17.03
CA LEU A 168 2.35 11.37 18.36
C LEU A 168 1.03 11.54 19.14
N PHE A 169 -0.02 12.10 18.52
CA PHE A 169 -1.30 12.28 19.20
C PHE A 169 -1.96 10.95 19.58
N VAL A 170 -1.94 9.97 18.68
CA VAL A 170 -2.48 8.63 18.93
C VAL A 170 -1.67 7.91 20.03
N GLY A 171 -0.34 8.01 20.00
CA GLY A 171 0.56 7.43 21.01
C GLY A 171 0.36 8.05 22.40
N ILE A 172 0.23 9.39 22.48
CA ILE A 172 -0.11 10.06 23.74
C ILE A 172 -1.48 9.58 24.25
N TRP A 173 -2.47 9.43 23.37
CA TRP A 173 -3.80 8.99 23.77
C TRP A 173 -3.80 7.54 24.28
N ALA A 174 -3.08 6.64 23.61
CA ALA A 174 -2.87 5.26 24.04
C ALA A 174 -2.29 5.21 25.45
N TRP A 175 -1.18 5.94 25.67
CA TRP A 175 -0.53 5.99 26.98
C TRP A 175 -1.44 6.53 28.09
N ARG A 176 -2.28 7.52 27.79
CA ARG A 176 -3.19 8.11 28.80
C ARG A 176 -4.40 7.24 29.11
N LYS A 177 -4.80 6.34 28.22
CA LYS A 177 -6.05 5.56 28.33
C LYS A 177 -5.79 4.09 27.99
N PRO A 178 -5.46 3.24 29.00
CA PRO A 178 -5.14 1.83 28.79
C PRO A 178 -6.27 1.02 28.10
N TRP A 179 -7.53 1.42 28.30
CA TRP A 179 -8.66 0.80 27.60
C TRP A 179 -8.67 1.14 26.10
N ALA A 180 -8.32 2.38 25.73
CA ALA A 180 -8.33 2.84 24.34
C ALA A 180 -7.15 2.21 23.58
N GLU A 181 -6.00 2.13 24.24
CA GLU A 181 -4.84 1.37 23.76
C GLU A 181 -5.23 -0.06 23.39
N ARG A 182 -5.73 -0.83 24.37
CA ARG A 182 -6.01 -2.26 24.21
C ARG A 182 -7.15 -2.58 23.26
N LEU A 183 -8.22 -1.78 23.26
CA LEU A 183 -9.46 -2.09 22.51
C LEU A 183 -9.52 -1.46 21.13
N LEU A 184 -8.88 -0.30 20.92
CA LEU A 184 -9.02 0.47 19.68
C LEU A 184 -7.68 0.66 18.97
N ILE A 185 -6.67 1.17 19.68
CA ILE A 185 -5.45 1.66 19.04
C ILE A 185 -4.56 0.50 18.62
N SER A 186 -4.17 -0.41 19.53
CA SER A 186 -3.30 -1.53 19.17
C SER A 186 -3.88 -2.39 18.03
N PRO A 187 -5.17 -2.81 18.06
CA PRO A 187 -5.74 -3.56 16.94
C PRO A 187 -5.78 -2.78 15.63
N ALA A 188 -6.05 -1.47 15.67
CA ALA A 188 -6.04 -0.64 14.47
C ALA A 188 -4.61 -0.50 13.89
N LEU A 189 -3.61 -0.27 14.74
CA LEU A 189 -2.22 -0.19 14.32
C LEU A 189 -1.72 -1.53 13.75
N ASP A 190 -2.09 -2.65 14.38
CA ASP A 190 -1.79 -4.00 13.85
C ASP A 190 -2.42 -4.21 12.47
N LEU A 191 -3.67 -3.78 12.28
CA LEU A 191 -4.36 -3.86 11.00
C LEU A 191 -3.67 -3.00 9.92
N MET A 192 -3.30 -1.78 10.27
CA MET A 192 -2.62 -0.83 9.39
C MET A 192 -1.26 -1.35 8.92
N GLN A 193 -0.57 -2.13 9.75
CA GLN A 193 0.73 -2.73 9.44
C GLN A 193 0.63 -4.07 8.69
N THR A 194 -0.45 -4.84 8.88
CA THR A 194 -0.56 -6.21 8.34
C THR A 194 -1.37 -6.32 7.05
N ILE A 195 -2.28 -5.38 6.78
CA ILE A 195 -3.01 -5.36 5.51
C ILE A 195 -2.06 -4.95 4.36
N PRO A 196 -2.13 -5.59 3.18
CA PRO A 196 -1.34 -5.20 2.02
C PRO A 196 -1.78 -3.85 1.44
N THR A 197 -0.82 -3.09 0.89
CA THR A 197 -1.04 -1.70 0.44
C THR A 197 -2.17 -1.50 -0.56
N PHE A 198 -2.34 -2.44 -1.48
CA PHE A 198 -3.41 -2.36 -2.47
C PHE A 198 -4.81 -2.42 -1.86
N ALA A 199 -4.99 -3.11 -0.73
CA ALA A 199 -6.30 -3.30 -0.12
C ALA A 199 -6.86 -1.99 0.46
N TYR A 200 -6.02 -1.09 1.00
CA TYR A 200 -6.47 0.25 1.42
C TYR A 200 -6.46 1.29 0.31
N LEU A 201 -5.61 1.13 -0.72
CA LEU A 201 -5.57 2.10 -1.83
C LEU A 201 -6.91 2.19 -2.59
N ILE A 202 -7.55 1.06 -2.86
CA ILE A 202 -8.81 1.02 -3.64
C ILE A 202 -9.94 1.80 -2.93
N PRO A 203 -10.28 1.53 -1.65
CA PRO A 203 -11.28 2.31 -0.92
C PRO A 203 -10.93 3.80 -0.85
N MET A 204 -9.65 4.16 -0.66
CA MET A 204 -9.25 5.56 -0.61
C MET A 204 -9.52 6.28 -1.94
N LEU A 205 -9.20 5.65 -3.08
CA LEU A 205 -9.49 6.22 -4.40
C LEU A 205 -11.00 6.36 -4.66
N LEU A 206 -11.82 5.45 -4.14
CA LEU A 206 -13.28 5.52 -4.27
C LEU A 206 -13.90 6.65 -3.44
N LEU A 207 -13.36 6.90 -2.24
CA LEU A 207 -13.86 7.91 -1.29
C LEU A 207 -13.31 9.31 -1.57
N PHE A 208 -12.01 9.43 -1.83
CA PHE A 208 -11.30 10.71 -2.00
C PHE A 208 -11.04 11.06 -3.47
N GLY A 209 -11.35 10.15 -4.39
CA GLY A 209 -11.12 10.31 -5.82
C GLY A 209 -9.67 10.08 -6.21
N ASN A 210 -9.40 10.21 -7.51
CA ASN A 210 -8.05 10.06 -8.06
C ASN A 210 -7.21 11.34 -7.85
N SER A 211 -6.91 11.64 -6.58
CA SER A 211 -6.15 12.82 -6.16
C SER A 211 -4.84 12.41 -5.45
N PRO A 212 -3.76 13.21 -5.54
CA PRO A 212 -2.55 13.02 -4.73
C PRO A 212 -2.85 12.91 -3.23
N VAL A 213 -3.94 13.54 -2.74
CA VAL A 213 -4.37 13.42 -1.34
C VAL A 213 -4.75 11.98 -0.98
N SER A 214 -5.42 11.25 -1.88
CA SER A 214 -5.76 9.84 -1.64
C SER A 214 -4.51 8.98 -1.46
N ALA A 215 -3.47 9.22 -2.28
CA ALA A 215 -2.20 8.51 -2.17
C ALA A 215 -1.47 8.89 -0.87
N MET A 216 -1.52 10.16 -0.47
CA MET A 216 -0.98 10.63 0.80
C MET A 216 -1.66 9.96 2.00
N ILE A 217 -3.00 9.89 2.02
CA ILE A 217 -3.74 9.23 3.09
C ILE A 217 -3.41 7.74 3.15
N ALA A 218 -3.40 7.04 2.01
CA ALA A 218 -3.04 5.63 1.96
C ALA A 218 -1.61 5.38 2.47
N THR A 219 -0.68 6.27 2.14
CA THR A 219 0.71 6.21 2.66
C THR A 219 0.74 6.48 4.15
N ALA A 220 -0.03 7.46 4.64
CA ALA A 220 -0.09 7.79 6.05
C ALA A 220 -0.65 6.64 6.89
N ILE A 221 -1.68 5.93 6.41
CA ILE A 221 -2.21 4.75 7.08
C ILE A 221 -1.11 3.72 7.33
N PHE A 222 -0.23 3.47 6.35
CA PHE A 222 0.86 2.52 6.53
C PHE A 222 2.03 3.08 7.36
N ALA A 223 2.28 4.39 7.29
CA ALA A 223 3.46 5.02 7.88
C ALA A 223 3.26 5.54 9.32
N THR A 224 2.02 5.80 9.77
CA THR A 224 1.71 6.26 11.12
C THR A 224 2.04 5.24 12.23
N PRO A 225 1.82 3.92 12.08
CA PRO A 225 2.03 2.98 13.18
C PRO A 225 3.42 2.96 13.85
N PRO A 226 4.55 3.13 13.13
CA PRO A 226 5.87 3.25 13.76
C PRO A 226 6.27 4.67 14.22
N MET A 227 5.44 5.70 13.99
CA MET A 227 5.76 7.12 14.28
C MET A 227 5.23 7.56 15.64
#